data_AF-A0A7Y7C866-F1
#
_entry.id   AF-A0A7Y7C866-F1
#
_cell.length_a   1.000
_cell.length_b   1.000
_cell.length_c   1.000
_cell.angle_alpha   90.00
_cell.angle_beta   90.00
_cell.angle_gamma   90.00
#
_symmetry.space_group_name_H-M   'P 1'
#
loop_
_entity.id
_entity.type
_entity.pdbx_description
1 polymer ?
#
loop_
_entity_poly.entity_id
_entity_poly.type
_entity_poly.pdbx_seq_one_letter_code
_entity_poly.pdbx_strand_id
1 'polypeptide(L)'
;MMKKLAIAGSAVVAVVLLSGFAFRGGHHGWGRDPERIKQMVSWKLNDKLDDLDATDAQRQSINAVKDRLFDQGAKLAVEQHAVRSDVVTQLESDKPDAQKLHALVDERIDAMRAFAHQATDAALEVHGTLTPEQRKELATEFRERTGMK
;
A
#
# COMPACT_ATOMS: atom_id res chain seq x y z
N MET A 1 -24.28 -4.37 21.56
CA MET A 1 -24.54 -3.78 20.24
C MET A 1 -23.20 -3.44 19.59
N MET A 2 -22.89 -4.11 18.48
CA MET A 2 -21.56 -4.24 17.89
C MET A 2 -21.10 -2.95 17.17
N LYS A 3 -19.91 -2.44 17.50
CA LYS A 3 -19.17 -1.49 16.65
C LYS A 3 -18.29 -2.30 15.70
N LYS A 4 -18.80 -2.61 14.51
CA LYS A 4 -18.02 -3.25 13.43
C LYS A 4 -17.17 -2.20 12.74
N LEU A 5 -15.95 -1.95 13.25
CA LEU A 5 -14.89 -1.38 12.42
C LEU A 5 -14.29 -2.53 11.62
N ALA A 6 -14.93 -2.84 10.49
CA ALA A 6 -14.41 -3.80 9.53
C ALA A 6 -13.17 -3.17 8.86
N ILE A 7 -11.99 -3.66 9.22
CA ILE A 7 -10.76 -3.45 8.46
C ILE A 7 -10.92 -4.25 7.15
N ALA A 8 -11.63 -3.66 6.21
CA ALA A 8 -11.89 -4.23 4.89
C ALA A 8 -10.60 -4.14 4.06
N GLY A 9 -10.06 -5.28 3.63
CA GLY A 9 -9.15 -5.43 2.48
C GLY A 9 -7.69 -5.77 2.82
N SER A 10 -7.32 -7.04 2.71
CA SER A 10 -5.96 -7.54 3.06
C SER A 10 -5.00 -7.73 1.87
N ALA A 11 -5.27 -7.12 0.71
CA ALA A 11 -4.25 -6.99 -0.34
C ALA A 11 -4.40 -5.69 -1.15
N VAL A 12 -5.63 -5.26 -1.44
CA VAL A 12 -5.91 -4.03 -2.20
C VAL A 12 -5.76 -2.74 -1.36
N VAL A 13 -5.85 -2.84 -0.03
CA VAL A 13 -5.68 -1.67 0.86
C VAL A 13 -4.23 -1.29 1.05
N ALA A 14 -3.29 -2.22 0.87
CA ALA A 14 -1.86 -1.88 0.92
C ALA A 14 -1.48 -0.84 -0.15
N VAL A 15 -2.16 -0.87 -1.30
CA VAL A 15 -1.92 0.05 -2.43
C VAL A 15 -2.47 1.45 -2.18
N VAL A 16 -3.59 1.58 -1.46
CA VAL A 16 -4.20 2.87 -1.11
C VAL A 16 -3.53 3.52 0.11
N LEU A 17 -2.96 2.73 1.02
CA LEU A 17 -2.22 3.27 2.17
C LEU A 17 -0.90 3.92 1.76
N LEU A 18 -0.24 3.44 0.70
CA LEU A 18 1.04 3.99 0.24
C LEU A 18 0.89 5.34 -0.50
N SER A 19 -0.34 5.75 -0.84
CA SER A 19 -0.58 7.01 -1.58
C SER A 19 -0.75 8.29 -0.74
N GLY A 20 -0.50 8.22 0.58
CA GLY A 20 -0.38 9.41 1.43
C GLY A 20 -1.69 10.16 1.73
N PHE A 21 -2.82 9.82 1.10
CA PHE A 21 -4.13 10.39 1.45
C PHE A 21 -4.75 9.76 2.72
N ALA A 22 -4.36 8.55 3.09
CA ALA A 22 -4.90 7.84 4.27
C ALA A 22 -4.11 8.06 5.57
N PHE A 23 -2.97 8.75 5.56
CA PHE A 23 -2.18 9.04 6.77
C PHE A 23 -2.59 10.33 7.50
N ARG A 24 -3.80 10.84 7.24
CA ARG A 24 -4.36 12.01 7.91
C ARG A 24 -5.48 11.56 8.85
N GLY A 25 -5.13 11.23 10.10
CA GLY A 25 -6.07 11.17 11.21
C GLY A 25 -6.03 9.91 12.07
N GLY A 26 -5.26 9.96 13.16
CA GLY A 26 -5.48 9.30 14.45
C GLY A 26 -5.97 7.84 14.49
N HIS A 27 -5.08 6.91 14.88
CA HIS A 27 -5.29 6.06 16.05
C HIS A 27 -3.93 5.51 16.51
N HIS A 28 -3.70 5.54 17.82
CA HIS A 28 -2.50 5.11 18.55
C HIS A 28 -1.95 3.72 18.14
N GLY A 29 -0.62 3.60 18.08
CA GLY A 29 0.07 2.39 18.55
C GLY A 29 0.91 1.59 17.55
N TRP A 30 0.83 1.85 16.25
CA TRP A 30 1.64 1.13 15.26
C TRP A 30 2.81 2.00 14.83
N GLY A 31 4.00 1.62 15.29
CA GLY A 31 5.24 2.40 15.16
C GLY A 31 5.58 2.75 13.72
N ARG A 32 6.25 3.90 13.58
CA ARG A 32 6.87 4.43 12.35
C ARG A 32 8.03 3.57 11.82
N ASP A 33 8.15 2.32 12.26
CA ASP A 33 9.25 1.42 11.94
C ASP A 33 8.94 0.64 10.65
N PRO A 34 9.64 0.92 9.54
CA PRO A 34 9.43 0.23 8.27
C PRO A 34 9.57 -1.28 8.39
N GLU A 35 10.49 -1.78 9.21
CA GLU A 35 10.71 -3.21 9.37
C GLU A 35 9.52 -3.89 10.03
N ARG A 36 8.94 -3.26 11.05
CA ARG A 36 7.73 -3.78 11.69
C ARG A 36 6.53 -3.81 10.75
N ILE A 37 6.42 -2.82 9.85
CA ILE A 37 5.38 -2.81 8.81
C ILE A 37 5.63 -3.96 7.83
N LYS A 38 6.87 -4.15 7.35
CA LYS A 38 7.24 -5.24 6.44
C LYS A 38 6.94 -6.61 7.02
N GLN A 39 7.25 -6.81 8.30
CA GLN A 39 6.94 -8.06 9.03
C GLN A 39 5.44 -8.30 9.12
N MET A 40 4.65 -7.30 9.49
CA MET A 40 3.19 -7.42 9.57
C MET A 40 2.57 -7.73 8.20
N VAL A 41 3.02 -7.06 7.13
CA VAL A 41 2.56 -7.32 5.76
C VAL A 41 2.93 -8.74 5.34
N SER A 42 4.16 -9.17 5.63
CA SER A 42 4.62 -10.53 5.32
C SER A 42 3.82 -11.59 6.08
N TRP A 43 3.50 -11.35 7.35
CA TRP A 43 2.66 -12.26 8.15
C TRP A 43 1.27 -12.39 7.54
N LYS A 44 0.58 -11.26 7.29
CA LYS A 44 -0.77 -11.28 6.68
C LYS A 44 -0.79 -11.90 5.30
N LEU A 45 0.24 -11.65 4.50
CA LEU A 45 0.35 -12.24 3.18
C LEU A 45 0.48 -13.75 3.26
N ASN A 46 1.39 -14.25 4.10
CA ASN A 46 1.62 -15.69 4.22
C ASN A 46 0.42 -16.41 4.83
N ASP A 47 -0.24 -15.82 5.82
CA ASP A 47 -1.50 -16.33 6.38
C ASP A 47 -2.58 -16.48 5.29
N LYS A 48 -2.73 -15.47 4.41
CA LYS A 48 -3.65 -15.57 3.28
C LYS A 48 -3.23 -16.59 2.22
N LEU A 49 -1.93 -16.79 2.03
CA LEU A 49 -1.42 -17.82 1.12
C LEU A 49 -1.63 -19.23 1.69
N ASP A 50 -1.62 -19.37 3.02
CA ASP A 50 -1.97 -20.62 3.69
C ASP A 50 -3.46 -20.95 3.47
N ASP A 51 -4.36 -19.97 3.65
CA ASP A 51 -5.80 -20.15 3.37
C ASP A 51 -6.07 -20.63 1.94
N LEU A 52 -5.29 -20.13 0.96
CA LEU A 52 -5.45 -20.46 -0.46
C LEU A 52 -4.77 -21.78 -0.85
N ASP A 53 -4.20 -22.52 0.11
CA ASP A 53 -3.38 -23.69 -0.15
C ASP A 53 -2.29 -23.41 -1.20
N ALA A 54 -1.64 -22.25 -1.11
CA ALA A 54 -0.64 -21.84 -2.10
C ALA A 54 0.58 -22.76 -2.06
N THR A 55 1.01 -23.22 -3.24
CA THR A 55 2.25 -24.00 -3.38
C THR A 55 3.47 -23.18 -2.98
N ASP A 56 4.57 -23.84 -2.64
CA ASP A 56 5.84 -23.18 -2.31
C ASP A 56 6.31 -22.24 -3.44
N ALA A 57 6.14 -22.66 -4.70
CA ALA A 57 6.47 -21.85 -5.86
C ALA A 57 5.62 -20.57 -5.95
N GLN A 58 4.31 -20.68 -5.71
CA GLN A 58 3.42 -19.52 -5.66
C GLN A 58 3.79 -18.58 -4.51
N ARG A 59 4.06 -19.14 -3.33
CA ARG A 59 4.48 -18.37 -2.15
C ARG A 59 5.77 -17.60 -2.39
N GLN A 60 6.76 -18.24 -2.99
CA GLN A 60 8.03 -17.61 -3.31
C GLN A 60 7.82 -16.46 -4.30
N SER A 61 7.08 -16.69 -5.39
CA SER A 61 6.78 -15.69 -6.41
C SER A 61 6.05 -14.47 -5.80
N ILE A 62 4.99 -14.71 -5.04
CA ILE A 62 4.16 -13.64 -4.47
C ILE A 62 4.91 -12.86 -3.39
N ASN A 63 5.79 -13.51 -2.60
CA ASN A 63 6.64 -12.80 -1.65
C ASN A 63 7.66 -11.88 -2.35
N ALA A 64 8.22 -12.31 -3.49
CA ALA A 64 9.12 -11.46 -4.28
C ALA A 64 8.42 -10.22 -4.83
N VAL A 65 7.16 -10.36 -5.28
CA VAL A 65 6.32 -9.23 -5.70
C VAL A 65 6.08 -8.27 -4.52
N LYS A 66 5.75 -8.81 -3.34
CA LYS A 66 5.56 -8.02 -2.11
C LYS A 66 6.82 -7.25 -1.72
N ASP A 67 8.00 -7.89 -1.74
CA ASP A 67 9.26 -7.22 -1.38
C ASP A 67 9.57 -6.06 -2.34
N ARG A 68 9.40 -6.28 -3.65
CA ARG A 68 9.56 -5.22 -4.66
C ARG A 68 8.62 -4.03 -4.44
N LEU A 69 7.33 -4.29 -4.17
CA LEU A 69 6.36 -3.22 -3.88
C LEU A 69 6.66 -2.50 -2.57
N PHE A 70 7.11 -3.24 -1.55
CA PHE A 70 7.47 -2.65 -0.26
C PHE A 70 8.64 -1.69 -0.42
N ASP A 71 9.70 -2.08 -1.14
CA ASP A 71 10.88 -1.25 -1.34
C ASP A 71 10.54 0.02 -2.15
N GLN A 72 9.67 -0.10 -3.17
CA GLN A 72 9.14 1.05 -3.92
C GLN A 72 8.32 1.99 -3.03
N GLY A 73 7.43 1.43 -2.18
CA GLY A 73 6.63 2.19 -1.23
C GLY A 73 7.47 2.90 -0.16
N ALA A 74 8.53 2.24 0.33
CA ALA A 74 9.47 2.81 1.29
C ALA A 74 10.21 4.03 0.70
N LYS A 75 10.63 3.94 -0.57
CA LYS A 75 11.24 5.08 -1.27
C LYS A 75 10.30 6.29 -1.34
N LEU A 76 9.03 6.08 -1.68
CA LEU A 76 8.02 7.15 -1.73
C LEU A 76 7.76 7.77 -0.35
N ALA A 77 7.85 6.99 0.72
CA ALA A 77 7.69 7.48 2.08
C ALA A 77 8.86 8.39 2.51
N VAL A 78 10.09 8.04 2.11
CA VAL A 78 11.28 8.88 2.33
C VAL A 78 11.18 10.19 1.54
N GLU A 79 10.82 10.12 0.25
CA GLU A 79 10.61 11.31 -0.60
C GLU A 79 9.53 12.23 -0.01
N GLN A 80 8.44 11.67 0.51
CA GLN A 80 7.38 12.43 1.19
C GLN A 80 7.87 13.19 2.43
N HIS A 81 8.86 12.67 3.17
CA HIS A 81 9.45 13.36 4.31
C HIS A 81 10.25 14.58 3.85
N ALA A 82 11.04 14.44 2.78
CA ALA A 82 11.80 15.56 2.20
C ALA A 82 10.86 16.68 1.71
N VAL A 83 9.77 16.34 1.01
CA VAL A 83 8.75 17.32 0.57
C VAL A 83 8.12 18.05 1.74
N ARG A 84 7.84 17.37 2.87
CA ARG A 84 7.30 18.03 4.07
C ARG A 84 8.27 19.05 4.66
N SER A 85 9.56 18.76 4.66
CA SER A 85 10.59 19.71 5.09
C SER A 85 10.57 20.97 4.22
N ASP A 86 10.52 20.79 2.90
CA ASP A 86 10.50 21.91 1.95
C ASP A 86 9.24 22.77 2.09
N VAL A 87 8.07 22.15 2.31
CA VAL A 87 6.83 22.88 2.58
C VAL A 87 6.92 23.71 3.86
N VAL A 88 7.50 23.16 4.94
CA VAL A 88 7.73 23.92 6.19
C VAL A 88 8.65 25.11 5.93
N THR A 89 9.76 24.92 5.21
CA THR A 89 10.65 26.02 4.83
C THR A 89 9.95 27.10 4.00
N GLN A 90 9.05 26.71 3.08
CA GLN A 90 8.27 27.69 2.32
C GLN A 90 7.25 28.44 3.19
N LEU A 91 6.66 27.77 4.20
CA LEU A 91 5.73 28.40 5.15
C LEU A 91 6.42 29.39 6.10
N GLU A 92 7.68 29.13 6.45
CA GLU A 92 8.49 30.02 7.30
C GLU A 92 9.10 31.20 6.54
N SER A 93 9.01 31.22 5.21
CA SER A 93 9.56 32.28 4.36
C SER A 93 8.63 33.49 4.27
N ASP A 94 9.20 34.70 4.36
CA ASP A 94 8.49 35.96 4.08
C ASP A 94 8.06 36.08 2.60
N LYS A 95 8.69 35.30 1.71
CA LYS A 95 8.39 35.25 0.27
C LYS A 95 8.39 33.79 -0.20
N PRO A 96 7.27 33.06 -0.03
CA PRO A 96 7.15 31.70 -0.53
C PRO A 96 7.30 31.65 -2.07
N ASP A 97 7.96 30.61 -2.56
CA ASP A 97 8.13 30.35 -3.98
C ASP A 97 6.96 29.49 -4.50
N ALA A 98 6.01 30.15 -5.17
CA ALA A 98 4.85 29.48 -5.74
C ALA A 98 5.22 28.46 -6.82
N GLN A 99 6.24 28.74 -7.65
CA GLN A 99 6.67 27.82 -8.70
C GLN A 99 7.27 26.54 -8.10
N LYS A 100 8.08 26.68 -7.05
CA LYS A 100 8.61 25.54 -6.30
C LYS A 100 7.49 24.70 -5.68
N LEU A 101 6.48 25.32 -5.09
CA LEU A 101 5.35 24.59 -4.49
C LEU A 101 4.52 23.82 -5.53
N HIS A 102 4.27 24.41 -6.71
CA HIS A 102 3.61 23.70 -7.81
C HIS A 102 4.44 22.50 -8.30
N ALA A 103 5.75 22.67 -8.47
CA ALA A 103 6.63 21.58 -8.86
C ALA A 103 6.60 20.42 -7.85
N LEU A 104 6.60 20.71 -6.54
CA LEU A 104 6.47 19.68 -5.49
C LEU A 104 5.14 18.92 -5.56
N VAL A 105 4.05 19.59 -5.94
CA VAL A 105 2.74 18.94 -6.16
C VAL A 105 2.80 18.00 -7.36
N ASP A 106 3.34 18.48 -8.48
CA ASP A 106 3.43 17.69 -9.72
C ASP A 106 4.31 16.45 -9.52
N GLU A 107 5.50 16.61 -8.94
CA GLU A 107 6.40 15.51 -8.58
C GLU A 107 5.69 14.47 -7.71
N ARG A 108 4.90 14.93 -6.72
CA ARG A 108 4.16 14.03 -5.84
C ARG A 108 3.07 13.27 -6.59
N ILE A 109 2.31 13.94 -7.44
CA ILE A 109 1.24 13.31 -8.24
C ILE A 109 1.85 12.27 -9.19
N ASP A 110 2.95 12.60 -9.85
CA ASP A 110 3.61 11.70 -10.80
C ASP A 110 4.20 10.48 -10.12
N ALA A 111 4.86 10.66 -8.97
CA ALA A 111 5.37 9.55 -8.16
C ALA A 111 4.23 8.62 -7.69
N MET A 112 3.08 9.19 -7.33
CA MET A 112 1.89 8.43 -6.93
C MET A 112 1.25 7.68 -8.09
N ARG A 113 1.16 8.32 -9.24
CA ARG A 113 0.65 7.69 -10.46
C ARG A 113 1.53 6.52 -10.87
N ALA A 114 2.84 6.70 -10.89
CA ALA A 114 3.80 5.66 -11.23
C ALA A 114 3.66 4.45 -10.28
N PHE A 115 3.59 4.72 -8.97
CA PHE A 115 3.40 3.66 -7.98
C PHE A 115 2.07 2.91 -8.13
N ALA A 116 0.97 3.64 -8.40
CA ALA A 116 -0.34 3.03 -8.61
C ALA A 116 -0.35 2.08 -9.83
N HIS A 117 0.36 2.43 -10.90
CA HIS A 117 0.55 1.53 -12.05
C HIS A 117 1.36 0.29 -11.65
N GLN A 118 2.49 0.46 -10.97
CA GLN A 118 3.33 -0.67 -10.51
C GLN A 118 2.57 -1.62 -9.58
N ALA A 119 1.75 -1.09 -8.68
CA ALA A 119 0.91 -1.87 -7.80
C ALA A 119 -0.21 -2.62 -8.56
N THR A 120 -0.74 -2.02 -9.62
CA THR A 120 -1.72 -2.66 -10.51
C THR A 120 -1.07 -3.82 -11.26
N ASP A 121 0.11 -3.61 -11.84
CA ASP A 121 0.86 -4.64 -12.55
C ASP A 121 1.23 -5.80 -11.63
N ALA A 122 1.66 -5.50 -10.39
CA ALA A 122 1.92 -6.50 -9.37
C ALA A 122 0.66 -7.30 -8.99
N ALA A 123 -0.50 -6.65 -8.89
CA ALA A 123 -1.76 -7.36 -8.64
C ALA A 123 -2.12 -8.32 -9.79
N LEU A 124 -1.88 -7.91 -11.04
CA LEU A 124 -2.06 -8.75 -12.22
C LEU A 124 -1.07 -9.94 -12.24
N GLU A 125 0.18 -9.73 -11.83
CA GLU A 125 1.20 -10.78 -11.70
C GLU A 125 0.81 -11.82 -10.64
N VAL A 126 0.36 -11.37 -9.46
CA VAL A 126 -0.16 -12.26 -8.41
C VAL A 126 -1.38 -13.02 -8.91
N HIS A 127 -2.34 -12.34 -9.55
CA HIS A 127 -3.48 -13.01 -10.17
C HIS A 127 -3.02 -14.10 -11.15
N GLY A 128 -2.06 -13.80 -12.04
CA GLY A 128 -1.49 -14.76 -12.98
C GLY A 128 -0.85 -15.99 -12.33
N THR A 129 -0.29 -15.83 -11.13
CA THR A 129 0.36 -16.90 -10.35
C THR A 129 -0.65 -17.87 -9.69
N LEU A 130 -1.87 -17.41 -9.40
CA LEU A 130 -2.91 -18.20 -8.74
C LEU A 130 -3.69 -19.09 -9.72
N THR A 131 -4.22 -20.21 -9.23
CA THR A 131 -5.13 -21.07 -10.00
C THR A 131 -6.52 -20.41 -10.16
N PRO A 132 -7.34 -20.86 -11.14
CA PRO A 132 -8.72 -20.41 -11.26
C PRO A 132 -9.54 -20.55 -9.96
N GLU A 133 -9.33 -21.63 -9.21
CA GLU A 133 -10.01 -21.93 -7.95
C GLU A 133 -9.60 -20.94 -6.86
N GLN A 134 -8.30 -20.71 -6.67
CA GLN A 134 -7.76 -19.74 -5.70
C GLN A 134 -8.25 -18.31 -6.01
N ARG A 135 -8.33 -17.93 -7.29
CA ARG A 135 -8.88 -16.62 -7.71
C ARG A 135 -10.36 -16.49 -7.37
N LYS A 136 -11.14 -17.56 -7.56
CA LYS A 136 -12.57 -17.58 -7.25
C LYS A 136 -12.80 -17.46 -5.75
N GLU A 137 -11.98 -18.13 -4.95
CA GLU A 137 -12.00 -18.02 -3.49
C GLU A 137 -11.71 -16.58 -3.06
N LEU A 138 -10.60 -16.00 -3.53
CA LEU A 138 -10.26 -14.59 -3.26
C LEU A 138 -11.40 -13.62 -3.64
N ALA A 139 -12.01 -13.79 -4.80
CA ALA A 139 -13.12 -12.95 -5.24
C ALA A 139 -14.36 -13.11 -4.35
N THR A 140 -14.60 -14.31 -3.83
CA THR A 140 -15.73 -14.59 -2.92
C THR A 140 -15.50 -13.96 -1.56
N GLU A 141 -14.32 -14.14 -0.97
CA GLU A 141 -13.97 -13.47 0.28
C GLU A 141 -14.02 -11.95 0.15
N PHE A 142 -13.55 -11.42 -0.98
CA PHE A 142 -13.60 -9.99 -1.23
C PHE A 142 -15.04 -9.48 -1.21
N ARG A 143 -15.94 -10.14 -1.95
CA ARG A 143 -17.38 -9.83 -1.96
C ARG A 143 -18.00 -9.88 -0.56
N GLU A 144 -17.72 -10.93 0.20
CA GLU A 144 -18.24 -11.10 1.56
C GLU A 144 -17.75 -10.00 2.51
N ARG A 145 -16.47 -9.63 2.41
CA ARG A 145 -15.87 -8.59 3.26
C ARG A 145 -16.33 -7.18 2.88
N THR A 146 -16.60 -6.91 1.61
CA THR A 146 -17.06 -5.59 1.14
C THR A 146 -18.58 -5.46 1.08
N GLY A 147 -19.33 -6.53 1.36
CA GLY A 147 -20.79 -6.55 1.25
C GLY A 147 -21.30 -6.43 -0.18
N MET A 148 -20.45 -6.72 -1.18
CA MET A 148 -20.87 -6.76 -2.58
C MET A 148 -21.56 -8.10 -2.83
N LYS A 149 -22.87 -8.06 -3.08
CA LYS A 149 -23.67 -9.23 -3.48
C LYS A 149 -23.37 -9.62 -4.92
#